data_AF-A0A9P5Y4W0-F1
#
_entry.id   AF-A0A9P5Y4W0-F1
#
_cell.length_a   1.000
_cell.length_b   1.000
_cell.length_c   1.000
_cell.angle_alpha   90.00
_cell.angle_beta   90.00
_cell.angle_gamma   90.00
#
_symmetry.space_group_name_H-M   'P 1'
#
loop_
_entity.id
_entity.type
_entity.pdbx_description
1 polymer ?
#
loop_
_entity_poly.entity_id
_entity_poly.type
_entity_poly.pdbx_seq_one_letter_code
_entity_poly.pdbx_strand_id
1 'polypeptide(L)'
;LSSLRKSVEEGEQTSLQRTGTPPYMAVDLLRSGTRHLYRHDLESLVYVNLLLCCRNKFVPGNPLERLPQPKLNDWFDTKATWSSLGEKKYTFLGNFIRVDSLIHPSFKDFIPSLNQLLDSISDGFSANNLWLSALRKYEAKSTVRVGRGATDASQGPPEFDYETLGGAISFESIAASLSSFKGKDLEHRSKDQLGSPKDHDII
;
A
#
# COMPACT_ATOMS: atom_id res chain seq x y z
N LEU A 1 -10.92 27.18 12.28
CA LEU A 1 -11.46 26.07 11.45
C LEU A 1 -11.79 26.47 10.00
N SER A 2 -12.16 27.73 9.71
CA SER A 2 -12.42 28.14 8.31
C SER A 2 -11.15 28.40 7.48
N SER A 3 -10.01 28.72 8.12
CA SER A 3 -8.81 29.13 7.36
C SER A 3 -7.85 28.00 6.97
N LEU A 4 -7.85 26.86 7.68
CA LEU A 4 -7.14 25.63 7.24
C LEU A 4 -7.98 24.73 6.34
N ARG A 5 -9.32 24.88 6.34
CA ARG A 5 -10.21 24.24 5.36
C ARG A 5 -10.20 24.97 4.02
N LYS A 6 -9.93 26.29 4.02
CA LYS A 6 -9.88 27.11 2.80
C LYS A 6 -8.72 26.79 1.86
N SER A 7 -7.74 26.02 2.30
CA SER A 7 -6.64 25.55 1.45
C SER A 7 -6.87 24.14 0.90
N VAL A 8 -7.97 23.47 1.32
CA VAL A 8 -8.31 22.10 0.93
C VAL A 8 -9.58 22.05 0.08
N GLU A 9 -10.36 23.14 0.02
CA GLU A 9 -11.55 23.25 -0.81
C GLU A 9 -11.42 24.45 -1.76
N GLU A 10 -10.71 24.27 -2.87
CA GLU A 10 -11.00 24.99 -4.12
C GLU A 10 -10.38 24.20 -5.28
N GLY A 11 -11.23 23.37 -5.86
CA GLY A 11 -10.88 22.38 -6.87
C GLY A 11 -11.83 21.22 -6.70
N GLU A 12 -13.03 21.37 -7.25
CA GLU A 12 -13.94 20.26 -7.53
C GLU A 12 -13.13 19.18 -8.27
N GLN A 13 -12.57 18.22 -7.53
CA GLN A 13 -11.78 17.11 -8.08
C GLN A 13 -12.78 16.12 -8.68
N THR A 14 -13.32 16.55 -9.82
CA THR A 14 -14.10 15.74 -10.72
C THR A 14 -13.30 14.51 -11.12
N SER A 15 -14.02 13.46 -11.46
CA SER A 15 -13.65 12.11 -11.92
C SER A 15 -12.43 11.92 -12.85
N LEU A 16 -11.70 12.97 -13.23
CA LEU A 16 -10.56 12.97 -14.15
C LEU A 16 -9.22 12.56 -13.52
N GLN A 17 -9.09 12.48 -12.19
CA GLN A 17 -7.81 12.16 -11.52
C GLN A 17 -7.68 10.71 -10.99
N ARG A 18 -8.75 9.91 -10.99
CA ARG A 18 -8.67 8.48 -10.61
C ARG A 18 -8.31 7.62 -11.83
N THR A 19 -7.09 7.77 -12.32
CA THR A 19 -6.55 6.90 -13.37
C THR A 19 -5.92 5.66 -12.74
N GLY A 20 -6.49 4.48 -12.99
CA GLY A 20 -5.95 3.22 -12.51
C GLY A 20 -6.95 2.09 -12.63
N THR A 21 -6.48 0.85 -12.49
CA THR A 21 -7.34 -0.33 -12.54
C THR A 21 -7.82 -0.65 -11.11
N PRO A 22 -9.13 -0.54 -10.80
CA PRO A 22 -9.67 -0.55 -9.43
C PRO A 22 -9.11 -1.62 -8.48
N PRO A 23 -9.03 -2.91 -8.89
CA PRO A 23 -8.47 -3.96 -8.04
C PRO A 23 -7.04 -3.71 -7.55
N TYR A 24 -6.26 -2.90 -8.28
CA TYR A 24 -4.85 -2.63 -7.96
C TYR A 24 -4.63 -1.26 -7.35
N MET A 25 -5.60 -0.34 -7.39
CA MET A 25 -5.40 1.00 -6.83
C MET A 25 -5.27 1.01 -5.30
N ALA A 26 -4.44 1.91 -4.80
CA ALA A 26 -4.26 2.18 -3.39
C ALA A 26 -5.55 2.61 -2.67
N VAL A 27 -5.68 2.27 -1.39
CA VAL A 27 -6.85 2.55 -0.55
C VAL A 27 -7.16 4.06 -0.48
N ASP A 28 -6.16 4.91 -0.30
CA ASP A 28 -6.35 6.36 -0.20
C ASP A 28 -6.92 6.95 -1.50
N LEU A 29 -6.39 6.50 -2.65
CA LEU A 29 -6.88 6.91 -3.97
C LEU A 29 -8.35 6.52 -4.19
N LEU A 30 -8.73 5.34 -3.71
CA LEU A 30 -10.11 4.82 -3.80
C LEU A 30 -11.09 5.59 -2.91
N ARG A 31 -10.70 5.85 -1.65
CA ARG A 31 -11.58 6.46 -0.64
C ARG A 31 -11.73 7.97 -0.81
N SER A 32 -10.62 8.64 -1.05
CA SER A 32 -10.55 10.11 -0.97
C SER A 32 -10.22 10.77 -2.30
N GLY A 33 -9.67 10.03 -3.29
CA GLY A 33 -9.23 10.63 -4.54
C GLY A 33 -8.09 11.64 -4.36
N THR A 34 -7.30 11.47 -3.30
CA THR A 34 -6.15 12.33 -2.99
C THR A 34 -5.12 12.36 -4.13
N ARG A 35 -4.21 13.33 -4.05
CA ARG A 35 -3.03 13.38 -4.92
C ARG A 35 -2.30 12.03 -4.90
N HIS A 36 -1.84 11.61 -6.07
CA HIS A 36 -0.99 10.44 -6.22
C HIS A 36 0.37 10.68 -5.55
N LEU A 37 0.78 9.77 -4.67
CA LEU A 37 2.03 9.79 -3.91
C LEU A 37 2.77 8.47 -4.16
N TYR A 38 4.08 8.47 -3.99
CA TYR A 38 4.93 7.33 -4.40
C TYR A 38 4.52 6.00 -3.74
N ARG A 39 4.11 6.00 -2.46
CA ARG A 39 3.62 4.79 -1.78
C ARG A 39 2.40 4.16 -2.45
N HIS A 40 1.60 4.89 -3.23
CA HIS A 40 0.43 4.31 -3.88
C HIS A 40 0.83 3.36 -5.01
N ASP A 41 1.92 3.65 -5.72
CA ASP A 41 2.50 2.73 -6.71
C ASP A 41 3.05 1.48 -6.01
N LEU A 42 3.69 1.66 -4.84
CA LEU A 42 4.17 0.57 -4.00
C LEU A 42 3.03 -0.32 -3.47
N GLU A 43 1.96 0.27 -2.95
CA GLU A 43 0.76 -0.44 -2.51
C GLU A 43 0.11 -1.20 -3.69
N SER A 44 0.09 -0.58 -4.88
CA SER A 44 -0.41 -1.21 -6.10
C SER A 44 0.43 -2.44 -6.47
N LEU A 45 1.76 -2.38 -6.34
CA LEU A 45 2.65 -3.52 -6.54
C LEU A 45 2.35 -4.66 -5.56
N VAL A 46 2.07 -4.35 -4.29
CA VAL A 46 1.65 -5.36 -3.31
C VAL A 46 0.34 -6.04 -3.74
N TYR A 47 -0.66 -5.27 -4.21
CA TYR A 47 -1.92 -5.84 -4.69
C TYR A 47 -1.77 -6.67 -5.96
N VAL A 48 -0.85 -6.31 -6.87
CA VAL A 48 -0.51 -7.16 -8.02
C VAL A 48 0.04 -8.51 -7.55
N ASN A 49 0.99 -8.52 -6.61
CA ASN A 49 1.57 -9.76 -6.08
C ASN A 49 0.53 -10.61 -5.33
N LEU A 50 -0.31 -9.98 -4.51
CA LEU A 50 -1.40 -10.64 -3.80
C LEU A 50 -2.37 -11.33 -4.79
N LEU A 51 -2.86 -10.58 -5.78
CA LEU A 51 -3.82 -11.10 -6.75
C LEU A 51 -3.19 -12.15 -7.66
N LEU A 52 -1.90 -12.01 -8.00
CA LEU A 52 -1.16 -13.03 -8.73
C LEU A 52 -1.16 -14.35 -7.97
N CYS A 53 -0.79 -14.33 -6.69
CA CYS A 53 -0.62 -15.53 -5.87
C CYS A 53 -1.95 -16.17 -5.42
N CYS A 54 -2.99 -15.36 -5.20
CA CYS A 54 -4.30 -15.86 -4.77
C CYS A 54 -5.18 -16.32 -5.93
N ARG A 55 -5.14 -15.61 -7.07
CA ARG A 55 -6.06 -15.84 -8.20
C ARG A 55 -5.42 -16.57 -9.37
N ASN A 56 -4.23 -17.12 -9.21
CA ASN A 56 -3.63 -17.93 -10.26
C ASN A 56 -3.02 -19.19 -9.67
N LYS A 57 -2.83 -20.16 -10.56
CA LYS A 57 -2.09 -21.38 -10.31
C LYS A 57 -0.93 -21.44 -11.28
N PHE A 58 0.26 -21.59 -10.71
CA PHE A 58 1.46 -21.91 -11.46
C PHE A 58 1.60 -23.43 -11.64
N VAL A 59 1.75 -23.86 -12.89
CA VAL A 59 2.13 -25.22 -13.28
C VAL A 59 3.34 -25.11 -14.20
N PRO A 60 4.48 -25.74 -13.87
CA PRO A 60 5.67 -25.72 -14.72
C PRO A 60 5.34 -26.12 -16.16
N GLY A 61 5.88 -25.37 -17.13
CA GLY A 61 5.66 -25.62 -18.55
C GLY A 61 4.29 -25.20 -19.10
N ASN A 62 3.41 -24.62 -18.28
CA ASN A 62 2.10 -24.15 -18.69
C ASN A 62 1.91 -22.65 -18.40
N PRO A 63 1.05 -21.95 -19.16
CA PRO A 63 0.60 -20.61 -18.80
C PRO A 63 -0.05 -20.59 -17.41
N LEU A 64 -0.04 -19.42 -16.77
CA LEU A 64 -0.76 -19.23 -15.51
C LEU A 64 -2.26 -19.46 -15.72
N GLU A 65 -2.82 -20.32 -14.90
CA GLU A 65 -4.25 -20.63 -14.89
C GLU A 65 -4.96 -19.72 -13.88
N ARG A 66 -5.94 -18.93 -14.30
CA ARG A 66 -6.71 -18.05 -13.41
C ARG A 66 -7.70 -18.87 -12.58
N LEU A 67 -7.70 -18.67 -11.27
CA LEU A 67 -8.60 -19.30 -10.32
C LEU A 67 -9.63 -18.30 -9.76
N PRO A 68 -10.86 -18.77 -9.46
CA PRO A 68 -11.80 -17.99 -8.69
C PRO A 68 -11.30 -17.83 -7.24
N GLN A 69 -11.38 -16.61 -6.70
CA GLN A 69 -11.17 -16.35 -5.27
C GLN A 69 -12.35 -15.56 -4.72
N PRO A 70 -13.37 -16.24 -4.14
CA PRO A 70 -14.58 -15.60 -3.67
C PRO A 70 -14.31 -14.41 -2.73
N LYS A 71 -13.32 -14.52 -1.84
CA LYS A 71 -12.98 -13.45 -0.88
C LYS A 71 -12.39 -12.19 -1.53
N LEU A 72 -11.92 -12.28 -2.78
CA LEU A 72 -11.34 -11.17 -3.54
C LEU A 72 -12.17 -10.80 -4.79
N ASN A 73 -13.28 -11.49 -5.06
CA ASN A 73 -14.10 -11.22 -6.24
C ASN A 73 -14.75 -9.85 -6.21
N ASP A 74 -15.15 -9.41 -5.02
CA ASP A 74 -15.70 -8.10 -4.77
C ASP A 74 -14.78 -6.94 -5.15
N TRP A 75 -13.47 -7.19 -5.29
CA TRP A 75 -12.53 -6.16 -5.74
C TRP A 75 -12.66 -5.86 -7.24
N PHE A 76 -13.30 -6.75 -7.98
CA PHE A 76 -13.52 -6.69 -9.43
C PHE A 76 -14.99 -6.37 -9.78
N ASP A 77 -15.82 -6.08 -8.78
CA ASP A 77 -17.21 -5.67 -9.01
C ASP A 77 -17.23 -4.30 -9.68
N THR A 78 -17.55 -4.26 -10.97
CA THR A 78 -17.61 -3.04 -11.77
C THR A 78 -18.77 -2.13 -11.39
N LYS A 79 -19.71 -2.62 -10.57
CA LYS A 79 -20.84 -1.83 -10.04
C LYS A 79 -20.52 -1.21 -8.68
N ALA A 80 -19.45 -1.65 -8.01
CA ALA A 80 -19.05 -1.09 -6.73
C ALA A 80 -18.58 0.37 -6.90
N THR A 81 -18.87 1.21 -5.92
CA THR A 81 -18.31 2.56 -5.88
C THR A 81 -16.84 2.50 -5.48
N TRP A 82 -16.05 3.48 -5.92
CA TRP A 82 -14.65 3.59 -5.52
C TRP A 82 -14.45 3.56 -4.01
N SER A 83 -15.29 4.29 -3.28
CA SER A 83 -15.26 4.35 -1.82
C SER A 83 -15.58 2.99 -1.21
N SER A 84 -16.60 2.26 -1.71
CA SER A 84 -16.92 0.93 -1.18
C SER A 84 -15.80 -0.08 -1.44
N LEU A 85 -15.11 -0.02 -2.58
CA LEU A 85 -13.92 -0.82 -2.84
C LEU A 85 -12.77 -0.45 -1.89
N GLY A 86 -12.54 0.84 -1.67
CA GLY A 86 -11.54 1.33 -0.72
C GLY A 86 -11.78 0.83 0.70
N GLU A 87 -13.03 0.88 1.18
CA GLU A 87 -13.40 0.35 2.50
C GLU A 87 -13.21 -1.17 2.58
N LYS A 88 -13.61 -1.94 1.55
CA LYS A 88 -13.37 -3.40 1.52
C LYS A 88 -11.88 -3.74 1.64
N LYS A 89 -11.01 -3.01 0.94
CA LYS A 89 -9.56 -3.17 1.03
C LYS A 89 -9.01 -2.78 2.40
N TYR A 90 -9.47 -1.65 2.94
CA TYR A 90 -9.09 -1.19 4.27
C TYR A 90 -9.48 -2.21 5.36
N THR A 91 -10.69 -2.77 5.30
CA THR A 91 -11.14 -3.85 6.18
C THR A 91 -10.32 -5.13 5.99
N PHE A 92 -9.96 -5.48 4.75
CA PHE A 92 -9.10 -6.63 4.48
C PHE A 92 -7.74 -6.51 5.18
N LEU A 93 -7.11 -5.33 5.11
CA LEU A 93 -5.83 -5.03 5.77
C LEU A 93 -5.95 -5.07 7.31
N GLY A 94 -7.06 -4.58 7.87
CA GLY A 94 -7.27 -4.52 9.31
C GLY A 94 -7.68 -5.85 9.96
N ASN A 95 -8.22 -6.80 9.20
CA ASN A 95 -8.73 -8.07 9.75
C ASN A 95 -7.63 -9.13 10.01
N PHE A 96 -6.34 -8.76 9.89
CA PHE A 96 -5.20 -9.68 9.98
C PHE A 96 -5.41 -10.97 9.15
N ILE A 97 -6.10 -10.86 8.01
CA ILE A 97 -6.37 -12.02 7.16
C ILE A 97 -5.03 -12.49 6.61
N ARG A 98 -4.53 -13.58 7.19
CA ARG A 98 -3.34 -14.26 6.72
C ARG A 98 -3.63 -14.87 5.34
N VAL A 99 -2.78 -14.56 4.37
CA VAL A 99 -2.96 -15.01 2.97
C VAL A 99 -2.86 -16.52 2.82
N ASP A 100 -2.40 -17.23 3.86
CA ASP A 100 -2.32 -18.67 4.01
C ASP A 100 -3.61 -19.39 3.55
N SER A 101 -4.78 -18.81 3.85
CA SER A 101 -6.08 -19.40 3.46
C SER A 101 -6.58 -19.01 2.07
N LEU A 102 -5.87 -18.11 1.37
CA LEU A 102 -6.28 -17.53 0.08
C LEU A 102 -5.34 -17.93 -1.06
N ILE A 103 -4.08 -18.17 -0.72
CA ILE A 103 -3.04 -18.42 -1.70
C ILE A 103 -3.15 -19.83 -2.26
N HIS A 104 -2.90 -19.98 -3.56
CA HIS A 104 -2.81 -21.30 -4.15
C HIS A 104 -1.51 -22.00 -3.66
N PRO A 105 -1.53 -23.33 -3.40
CA PRO A 105 -0.34 -24.04 -2.89
C PRO A 105 0.93 -23.90 -3.73
N SER A 106 0.82 -23.66 -5.04
CA SER A 106 1.99 -23.41 -5.91
C SER A 106 2.68 -22.07 -5.66
N PHE A 107 2.08 -21.17 -4.89
CA PHE A 107 2.65 -19.91 -4.44
C PHE A 107 2.92 -19.87 -2.93
N LYS A 108 2.79 -21.00 -2.21
CA LYS A 108 2.92 -21.03 -0.72
C LYS A 108 4.20 -20.40 -0.19
N ASP A 109 5.28 -20.45 -0.96
CA ASP A 109 6.58 -19.92 -0.56
C ASP A 109 6.63 -18.38 -0.55
N PHE A 110 5.63 -17.71 -1.13
CA PHE A 110 5.41 -16.25 -1.06
C PHE A 110 4.60 -15.82 0.16
N ILE A 111 4.02 -16.74 0.94
CA ILE A 111 3.22 -16.41 2.13
C ILE A 111 3.97 -15.46 3.08
N PRO A 112 5.23 -15.74 3.48
CA PRO A 112 5.91 -14.90 4.46
C PRO A 112 6.08 -13.46 3.97
N SER A 113 6.58 -13.29 2.73
CA SER A 113 6.79 -11.97 2.14
C SER A 113 5.47 -11.22 1.89
N LEU A 114 4.42 -11.91 1.44
CA LEU A 114 3.11 -11.28 1.24
C LEU A 114 2.47 -10.81 2.54
N ASN A 115 2.52 -11.63 3.60
CA ASN A 115 2.02 -11.22 4.90
C ASN A 115 2.81 -10.02 5.44
N GLN A 116 4.14 -10.00 5.30
CA GLN A 116 4.97 -8.87 5.72
C GLN A 116 4.64 -7.57 4.96
N LEU A 117 4.42 -7.65 3.66
CA LEU A 117 4.01 -6.50 2.84
C LEU A 117 2.62 -5.97 3.25
N LEU A 118 1.66 -6.85 3.49
CA LEU A 118 0.32 -6.47 3.94
C LEU A 118 0.32 -5.88 5.36
N ASP A 119 1.10 -6.47 6.27
CA ASP A 119 1.29 -5.98 7.63
C ASP A 119 1.91 -4.57 7.58
N SER A 120 2.91 -4.33 6.72
CA SER A 120 3.52 -3.00 6.55
C SER A 120 2.50 -1.93 6.12
N ILE A 121 1.60 -2.26 5.19
CA ILE A 121 0.52 -1.34 4.79
C ILE A 121 -0.44 -1.09 5.97
N SER A 122 -0.85 -2.14 6.67
CA SER A 122 -1.77 -2.08 7.81
C SER A 122 -1.21 -1.25 8.97
N ASP A 123 0.08 -1.45 9.28
CA ASP A 123 0.81 -0.72 10.31
C ASP A 123 0.91 0.76 9.98
N GLY A 124 1.19 1.11 8.72
CA GLY A 124 1.21 2.51 8.29
C GLY A 124 -0.15 3.20 8.43
N PHE A 125 -1.24 2.52 8.04
CA PHE A 125 -2.59 3.07 8.26
C PHE A 125 -2.90 3.23 9.76
N SER A 126 -2.48 2.28 10.58
CA SER A 126 -2.61 2.36 12.03
C SER A 126 -1.82 3.53 12.61
N ALA A 127 -0.59 3.74 12.15
CA ALA A 127 0.26 4.86 12.56
C ALA A 127 -0.38 6.22 12.19
N ASN A 128 -0.93 6.34 10.98
CA ASN A 128 -1.66 7.54 10.56
C ASN A 128 -2.88 7.81 11.48
N ASN A 129 -3.67 6.78 11.79
CA ASN A 129 -4.83 6.92 12.69
C ASN A 129 -4.43 7.35 14.12
N LEU A 130 -3.33 6.82 14.64
CA LEU A 130 -2.77 7.22 15.93
C LEU A 130 -2.30 8.67 15.91
N TRP A 131 -1.59 9.07 14.84
CA TRP A 131 -1.15 10.44 14.64
C TRP A 131 -2.32 11.42 14.55
N LEU A 132 -3.34 11.13 13.72
CA LEU A 132 -4.56 11.93 13.62
C LEU A 132 -5.27 12.08 14.97
N SER A 133 -5.28 11.01 15.77
CA SER A 133 -5.85 11.04 17.11
C SER A 133 -5.04 11.93 18.06
N ALA A 134 -3.72 11.93 17.97
CA ALA A 134 -2.84 12.80 18.74
C ALA A 134 -3.00 14.28 18.33
N LEU A 135 -3.08 14.56 17.03
CA LEU A 135 -3.30 15.89 16.48
C LEU A 135 -4.62 16.48 16.99
N ARG A 136 -5.73 15.73 16.89
CA ARG A 136 -7.05 16.17 17.40
C ARG A 136 -7.01 16.51 18.89
N LYS A 137 -6.29 15.70 19.70
CA LYS A 137 -6.13 15.96 21.14
C LYS A 137 -5.31 17.22 21.40
N TYR A 138 -4.27 17.48 20.61
CA TYR A 138 -3.48 18.70 20.71
C TYR A 138 -4.31 19.95 20.36
N GLU A 139 -5.05 19.90 19.25
CA GLU A 139 -5.93 20.99 18.79
C GLU A 139 -7.05 21.32 19.79
N ALA A 140 -7.64 20.31 20.42
CA ALA A 140 -8.65 20.49 21.47
C ALA A 140 -8.06 21.15 22.73
N LYS A 141 -6.79 20.85 23.07
CA LYS A 141 -6.12 21.46 24.23
C LYS A 141 -5.66 22.89 23.94
N SER A 142 -5.21 23.17 22.71
CA SER A 142 -4.76 24.51 22.33
C SER A 142 -5.93 25.50 22.27
N THR A 143 -7.10 25.09 21.79
CA THR A 143 -8.31 25.93 21.81
C THR A 143 -8.75 26.30 23.23
N VAL A 144 -8.55 25.43 24.22
CA VAL A 144 -8.88 25.71 25.64
C VAL A 144 -7.86 26.65 26.31
N ARG A 145 -6.58 26.55 25.93
CA ARG A 145 -5.48 27.37 26.51
C ARG A 145 -5.47 28.83 26.06
N VAL A 146 -6.06 29.16 24.92
CA VAL A 146 -6.20 30.56 24.47
C VAL A 146 -6.99 31.43 25.48
N GLY A 147 -7.75 30.82 26.42
CA GLY A 147 -8.47 31.53 27.48
C GLY A 147 -7.78 31.64 28.86
N ARG A 148 -6.65 30.97 29.11
CA ARG A 148 -5.91 31.05 30.39
C ARG A 148 -4.40 31.07 30.12
N GLY A 149 -3.75 32.15 30.56
CA GLY A 149 -2.34 32.50 30.33
C GLY A 149 -1.40 31.31 30.07
N ALA A 150 -0.72 31.36 28.92
CA ALA A 150 0.14 30.33 28.41
C ALA A 150 1.33 30.07 29.34
N THR A 151 1.49 28.82 29.78
CA THR A 151 2.76 28.30 30.30
C THR A 151 3.13 27.05 29.51
N ASP A 152 4.38 27.10 29.01
CA ASP A 152 5.19 26.08 28.33
C ASP A 152 4.58 24.69 28.11
N ALA A 153 4.15 24.44 26.87
CA ALA A 153 4.23 23.14 26.19
C ALA A 153 3.69 23.34 24.77
N SER A 154 4.53 23.74 23.81
CA SER A 154 4.05 24.14 22.48
C SER A 154 4.84 23.56 21.32
N GLN A 155 5.26 22.31 21.41
CA GLN A 155 5.52 21.54 20.19
C GLN A 155 4.38 20.52 20.07
N GLY A 156 3.61 20.65 18.99
CA GLY A 156 2.56 19.69 18.63
C GLY A 156 3.15 18.32 18.30
N PRO A 157 2.32 17.35 17.90
CA PRO A 157 2.87 16.10 17.37
C PRO A 157 3.81 16.41 16.18
N PRO A 158 4.87 15.63 15.98
CA PRO A 158 5.73 15.77 14.80
C PRO A 158 4.90 15.62 13.53
N GLU A 159 5.34 16.20 12.42
CA GLU A 159 4.68 16.01 11.13
C GLU A 159 4.64 14.52 10.74
N PHE A 160 3.53 14.07 10.17
CA PHE A 160 3.39 12.70 9.69
C PHE A 160 3.89 12.60 8.24
N ASP A 161 4.79 11.66 7.98
CA ASP A 161 5.26 11.39 6.63
C ASP A 161 4.18 10.64 5.85
N TYR A 162 3.39 11.37 5.08
CA TYR A 162 2.41 10.77 4.19
C TYR A 162 3.06 10.03 3.02
N GLU A 163 4.21 10.47 2.49
CA GLU A 163 4.83 9.84 1.31
C GLU A 163 5.16 8.37 1.56
N THR A 164 5.56 8.01 2.78
CA THR A 164 5.90 6.63 3.16
C THR A 164 4.95 6.01 4.19
N LEU A 165 3.85 6.70 4.52
CA LEU A 165 2.89 6.29 5.55
C LEU A 165 3.57 6.06 6.92
N GLY A 166 4.43 7.00 7.32
CA GLY A 166 5.20 6.93 8.57
C GLY A 166 6.41 5.99 8.51
N GLY A 167 6.99 5.79 7.32
CA GLY A 167 8.11 4.87 7.08
C GLY A 167 7.70 3.42 6.84
N ALA A 168 6.41 3.10 6.89
CA ALA A 168 5.92 1.74 6.76
C ALA A 168 5.97 1.23 5.32
N ILE A 169 5.72 2.09 4.33
CA ILE A 169 5.75 1.76 2.90
C ILE A 169 6.84 2.60 2.23
N SER A 170 8.01 2.00 2.02
CA SER A 170 9.11 2.57 1.25
C SER A 170 9.70 1.53 0.29
N PHE A 171 10.57 1.97 -0.61
CA PHE A 171 11.30 1.04 -1.47
C PHE A 171 12.08 0.02 -0.62
N GLU A 172 12.76 0.51 0.42
CA GLU A 172 13.60 -0.25 1.31
C GLU A 172 12.78 -1.29 2.10
N SER A 173 11.61 -0.90 2.61
CA SER A 173 10.75 -1.84 3.37
C SER A 173 10.19 -2.95 2.48
N ILE A 174 9.80 -2.62 1.24
CA ILE A 174 9.34 -3.61 0.25
C ILE A 174 10.49 -4.50 -0.22
N ALA A 175 11.63 -3.92 -0.55
CA ALA A 175 12.81 -4.66 -0.99
C ALA A 175 13.30 -5.60 0.10
N ALA A 176 13.31 -5.17 1.36
CA ALA A 176 13.64 -6.03 2.49
C ALA A 176 12.65 -7.20 2.62
N SER A 177 11.35 -6.96 2.46
CA SER A 177 10.32 -8.01 2.52
C SER A 177 10.44 -9.03 1.37
N LEU A 178 11.01 -8.61 0.24
CA LEU A 178 11.23 -9.43 -0.94
C LEU A 178 12.69 -9.91 -1.09
N SER A 179 13.54 -9.67 -0.10
CA SER A 179 14.98 -9.95 -0.18
C SER A 179 15.33 -11.43 -0.11
N SER A 180 14.39 -12.28 0.30
CA SER A 180 14.61 -13.73 0.38
C SER A 180 13.43 -14.53 -0.17
N PHE A 181 13.72 -15.73 -0.66
CA PHE A 181 12.74 -16.69 -1.12
C PHE A 181 13.15 -18.10 -0.68
N LYS A 182 12.25 -18.82 -0.03
CA LYS A 182 12.54 -20.16 0.55
C LYS A 182 13.74 -20.17 1.52
N GLY A 183 13.90 -19.10 2.29
CA GLY A 183 15.00 -18.95 3.25
C GLY A 183 16.37 -18.74 2.60
N LYS A 184 16.40 -18.36 1.32
CA LYS A 184 17.62 -17.99 0.59
C LYS A 184 17.51 -16.55 0.14
N ASP A 185 18.58 -15.80 0.30
CA ASP A 185 18.63 -14.42 -0.18
C ASP A 185 18.55 -14.41 -1.71
N LEU A 186 17.80 -13.45 -2.24
CA LEU A 186 17.71 -13.21 -3.67
C LEU A 186 18.88 -12.34 -4.10
N GLU A 187 19.58 -12.77 -5.15
CA GLU A 187 20.67 -12.01 -5.73
C GLU A 187 20.13 -10.84 -6.56
N HIS A 188 20.72 -9.66 -6.36
CA HIS A 188 20.47 -8.52 -7.24
C HIS A 188 21.22 -8.71 -8.55
N ARG A 189 20.53 -9.16 -9.61
CA ARG A 189 21.11 -9.21 -10.96
C ARG A 189 21.19 -7.81 -11.55
N SER A 190 22.19 -7.02 -11.15
CA SER A 190 22.61 -5.82 -11.88
C SER A 190 23.23 -6.25 -13.23
N LYS A 191 23.02 -5.45 -14.29
CA LYS A 191 23.46 -5.74 -15.68
C LYS A 191 24.98 -5.89 -15.87
N ASP A 192 25.79 -5.62 -14.85
CA ASP A 192 27.25 -5.71 -14.92
C ASP A 192 27.80 -7.15 -14.98
N GLN A 193 26.94 -8.16 -14.95
CA GLN A 193 27.31 -9.56 -15.14
C GLN A 193 26.90 -10.18 -16.49
N LEU A 194 26.40 -9.37 -17.43
CA LEU A 194 26.26 -9.80 -18.81
C LEU A 194 27.64 -9.60 -19.48
N GLY A 195 28.42 -10.69 -19.52
CA GLY A 195 29.74 -10.71 -20.13
C GLY A 195 29.77 -10.05 -21.51
N SER A 196 30.86 -9.36 -21.78
CA SER A 196 31.25 -8.82 -23.08
C SER A 196 30.84 -9.77 -24.22
N PRO A 197 30.30 -9.27 -25.34
CA PRO A 197 30.05 -10.09 -26.51
C PRO A 197 31.37 -10.77 -26.90
N LYS A 198 31.42 -12.11 -26.89
CA LYS A 198 32.49 -12.81 -27.58
C LYS A 198 32.19 -12.68 -29.07
N ASP A 199 33.14 -12.08 -29.77
CA ASP A 199 33.11 -11.84 -31.21
C ASP A 199 32.60 -13.06 -31.98
N HIS A 200 31.67 -12.79 -32.89
CA HIS A 200 31.31 -13.69 -33.95
C HIS A 200 32.47 -13.77 -34.94
N ASP A 201 33.17 -14.91 -34.95
CA ASP A 201 33.94 -15.35 -36.10
C ASP A 201 33.70 -16.85 -36.30
N ILE A 202 32.79 -17.17 -37.21
CA ILE A 202 32.84 -18.41 -37.99
C ILE A 202 32.47 -18.04 -39.43
N ILE A 203 33.52 -17.95 -40.25
CA ILE A 203 33.47 -18.28 -41.68
C ILE A 203 33.49 -19.81 -41.78
#